data_AF-A0A392P2T2-F1
#
_entry.id   AF-A0A392P2T2-F1
#
_cell.length_a   1.000
_cell.length_b   1.000
_cell.length_c   1.000
_cell.angle_alpha   90.00
_cell.angle_beta   90.00
_cell.angle_gamma   90.00
#
_symmetry.space_group_name_H-M   'P 1'
#
loop_
_entity.id
_entity.type
_entity.pdbx_description
1 polymer ?
#
loop_
_entity_poly.entity_id
_entity_poly.type
_entity_poly.pdbx_seq_one_letter_code
_entity_poly.pdbx_strand_id
1 'polypeptide(L)'
;MEKKHKGYADLKRIAETSVGVVSQCCLYPNLIKLSSQFLANLALKINAKVGGCTVALYNSLPSQLPRLFNIDEPVMFMGADVTHPHPLDDSSPSVAAVVGSMNWPTANKYISRIRSQTHRQEIIADLGAMVGELLDDFYQEVEKLPNRIIFFRDGVSETQFHKVLQEELQSIKQACSS
;
A
#
# COMPACT_ATOMS: atom_id res chain seq x y z
N MET A 1 -15.40 -7.10 9.43
CA MET A 1 -15.19 -7.43 10.85
C MET A 1 -15.54 -6.24 11.73
N GLU A 2 -15.04 -5.05 11.41
CA GLU A 2 -15.32 -3.80 12.10
C GLU A 2 -16.81 -3.50 12.34
N LYS A 3 -17.65 -3.52 11.31
CA LYS A 3 -19.12 -3.36 11.46
C LYS A 3 -19.81 -4.47 12.27
N LYS A 4 -19.14 -5.62 12.47
CA LYS A 4 -19.71 -6.79 13.16
C LYS A 4 -19.23 -6.92 14.61
N HIS A 5 -18.15 -6.22 15.01
CA HIS A 5 -17.60 -6.34 16.36
C HIS A 5 -16.91 -5.05 16.81
N LYS A 6 -17.45 -4.39 17.84
CA LYS A 6 -16.97 -3.10 18.37
C LYS A 6 -15.48 -3.12 18.76
N GLY A 7 -15.00 -4.23 19.32
CA GLY A 7 -13.60 -4.34 19.76
C GLY A 7 -12.55 -4.54 18.64
N TYR A 8 -12.95 -4.72 17.38
CA TYR A 8 -11.98 -4.92 16.30
C TYR A 8 -11.09 -3.68 16.08
N ALA A 9 -11.71 -2.49 16.04
CA ALA A 9 -11.01 -1.23 15.82
C ALA A 9 -10.03 -0.93 16.95
N ASP A 10 -10.47 -1.08 18.22
CA ASP A 10 -9.60 -0.87 19.39
C ASP A 10 -8.42 -1.85 19.41
N LEU A 11 -8.67 -3.13 19.13
CA LEU A 11 -7.61 -4.15 19.06
C LEU A 11 -6.58 -3.77 17.98
N LYS A 12 -7.05 -3.40 16.78
CA LYS A 12 -6.17 -3.04 15.67
C LYS A 12 -5.36 -1.79 15.96
N ARG A 13 -6.01 -0.72 16.44
CA ARG A 13 -5.35 0.51 16.85
C ARG A 13 -4.27 0.22 17.90
N ILE A 14 -4.63 -0.42 19.02
CA ILE A 14 -3.67 -0.67 20.11
C ILE A 14 -2.51 -1.56 19.64
N ALA A 15 -2.82 -2.68 18.97
CA ALA A 15 -1.79 -3.62 18.54
C ALA A 15 -0.83 -3.00 17.52
N GLU A 16 -1.34 -2.30 16.50
CA GLU A 16 -0.54 -1.85 15.36
C GLU A 16 0.10 -0.47 15.58
N THR A 17 -0.48 0.42 16.41
CA THR A 17 0.05 1.78 16.62
C THR A 17 0.72 1.99 17.97
N SER A 18 0.32 1.25 19.02
CA SER A 18 0.83 1.47 20.38
C SER A 18 1.80 0.40 20.85
N VAL A 19 1.60 -0.86 20.44
CA VAL A 19 2.45 -1.99 20.86
C VAL A 19 3.39 -2.47 19.75
N GLY A 20 3.01 -2.32 18.48
CA GLY A 20 3.80 -2.79 17.34
C GLY A 20 3.70 -4.31 17.11
N VAL A 21 2.55 -4.91 17.43
CA VAL A 21 2.31 -6.36 17.28
C VAL A 21 1.42 -6.66 16.08
N VAL A 22 1.96 -7.45 15.17
CA VAL A 22 1.22 -8.01 14.04
C VAL A 22 0.12 -8.95 14.54
N SER A 23 -1.14 -8.65 14.18
CA SER A 23 -2.31 -9.41 14.63
C SER A 23 -3.17 -9.95 13.49
N GLN A 24 -3.72 -11.16 13.65
CA GLN A 24 -4.67 -11.78 12.71
C GLN A 24 -5.99 -12.13 13.42
N CYS A 25 -7.07 -11.42 13.07
CA CYS A 25 -8.40 -11.68 13.60
C CYS A 25 -9.19 -12.63 12.69
N CYS A 26 -10.06 -13.44 13.28
CA CYS A 26 -11.09 -14.17 12.56
C CYS A 26 -12.40 -14.15 13.39
N LEU A 27 -13.54 -14.34 12.72
CA LEU A 27 -14.83 -14.41 13.40
C LEU A 27 -15.00 -15.81 14.00
N TYR A 28 -15.45 -15.87 15.26
CA TYR A 28 -15.70 -17.13 15.96
C TYR A 28 -16.55 -18.14 15.16
N PRO A 29 -17.64 -17.74 14.46
CA PRO A 29 -18.40 -18.67 13.61
C PRO A 29 -17.57 -19.40 12.55
N ASN A 30 -16.50 -18.80 12.03
CA ASN A 30 -15.62 -19.46 11.05
C ASN A 30 -14.75 -20.56 11.68
N LEU A 31 -14.65 -20.60 13.01
CA LEU A 31 -13.93 -21.63 13.75
C LEU A 31 -14.81 -22.82 14.12
N ILE A 32 -16.14 -22.65 14.09
CA ILE A 32 -17.10 -23.72 14.44
C ILE A 32 -17.07 -24.84 13.39
N LYS A 33 -16.98 -24.48 12.11
CA LYS A 33 -16.83 -25.42 11.00
C LYS A 33 -15.63 -25.05 10.15
N LEU A 34 -14.47 -25.56 10.55
CA LEU A 34 -13.23 -25.35 9.81
C LEU A 34 -13.33 -25.97 8.42
N SER A 35 -13.20 -25.14 7.39
CA SER A 35 -12.98 -25.62 6.02
C SER A 35 -11.51 -25.45 5.66
N SER A 36 -10.97 -26.39 4.87
CA SER A 36 -9.62 -26.30 4.32
C SER A 36 -9.40 -24.99 3.56
N GLN A 37 -10.41 -24.56 2.78
CA GLN A 37 -10.38 -23.30 2.06
C GLN A 37 -10.27 -22.08 2.98
N PHE A 38 -11.02 -22.06 4.10
CA PHE A 38 -10.93 -20.97 5.07
C PHE A 38 -9.55 -20.90 5.72
N LEU A 39 -9.03 -22.05 6.17
CA LEU A 39 -7.72 -22.13 6.80
C LEU A 39 -6.60 -21.73 5.84
N ALA A 40 -6.67 -22.16 4.58
CA ALA A 40 -5.73 -21.74 3.54
C ALA A 40 -5.74 -20.21 3.38
N ASN A 41 -6.91 -19.60 3.20
CA ASN A 41 -7.05 -18.15 3.06
C ASN A 41 -6.57 -17.38 4.30
N LEU A 42 -6.75 -17.95 5.50
CA LEU A 42 -6.23 -17.36 6.73
C LEU A 42 -4.69 -17.43 6.76
N ALA A 43 -4.11 -18.58 6.40
CA ALA A 43 -2.67 -18.77 6.32
C ALA A 43 -2.01 -17.83 5.30
N LEU A 44 -2.67 -17.55 4.15
CA LEU A 44 -2.20 -16.54 3.19
C LEU A 44 -1.98 -15.18 3.84
N LYS A 45 -2.94 -14.73 4.66
CA LYS A 45 -2.87 -13.42 5.34
C LYS A 45 -1.82 -13.40 6.43
N ILE A 46 -1.65 -14.51 7.16
CA ILE A 46 -0.61 -14.64 8.19
C ILE A 46 0.77 -14.61 7.54
N ASN A 47 0.98 -15.40 6.48
CA ASN A 47 2.25 -15.48 5.76
C ASN A 47 2.68 -14.10 5.25
N ALA A 48 1.78 -13.35 4.60
CA ALA A 48 2.07 -12.00 4.12
C ALA A 48 2.46 -11.04 5.26
N LYS A 49 1.78 -11.14 6.41
CA LYS A 49 2.03 -10.26 7.57
C LYS A 49 3.35 -10.51 8.29
N VAL A 50 3.88 -11.73 8.22
CA VAL A 50 5.20 -12.08 8.79
C VAL A 50 6.33 -11.95 7.76
N GLY A 51 6.08 -11.29 6.62
CA GLY A 51 7.08 -11.03 5.58
C GLY A 51 7.30 -12.18 4.59
N GLY A 52 6.47 -13.23 4.65
CA GLY A 52 6.51 -14.36 3.74
C GLY A 52 5.99 -14.03 2.34
N CYS A 53 6.43 -14.81 1.36
CA CYS A 53 5.98 -14.74 -0.03
C CYS A 53 5.18 -16.00 -0.35
N THR A 54 3.87 -15.87 -0.62
CA THR A 54 3.04 -17.03 -0.99
C THR A 54 3.15 -17.36 -2.48
N VAL A 55 3.12 -16.34 -3.33
CA VAL A 55 3.13 -16.49 -4.80
C VAL A 55 4.04 -15.44 -5.42
N ALA A 56 4.70 -15.81 -6.51
CA ALA A 56 5.48 -14.94 -7.36
C ALA A 56 5.20 -15.28 -8.83
N LEU A 57 5.50 -14.35 -9.74
CA LEU A 57 5.48 -14.63 -11.16
C LEU A 57 6.52 -15.68 -11.49
N TYR A 58 6.15 -16.66 -12.32
CA TYR A 58 7.06 -17.74 -12.73
C TYR A 58 8.28 -17.20 -13.48
N ASN A 59 8.03 -16.27 -14.41
CA ASN A 59 9.05 -15.51 -15.11
C ASN A 59 9.11 -14.10 -14.52
N SER A 60 10.32 -13.59 -14.29
CA SER A 60 10.52 -12.22 -13.79
C SER A 60 10.04 -11.18 -14.81
N LEU A 61 9.71 -9.99 -14.34
CA LEU A 61 9.28 -8.90 -15.22
C LEU A 61 10.33 -8.54 -16.30
N PRO A 62 11.66 -8.48 -16.00
CA PRO A 62 12.69 -8.33 -17.03
C PRO A 62 12.68 -9.41 -18.10
N SER A 63 12.35 -10.66 -17.78
CA SER A 63 12.32 -11.72 -18.79
C SER A 63 11.04 -11.70 -19.63
N GLN A 64 9.92 -11.25 -19.06
CA GLN A 64 8.66 -11.12 -19.79
C GLN A 64 8.60 -9.85 -20.66
N LEU A 65 9.18 -8.74 -20.19
CA LEU A 65 9.14 -7.42 -20.83
C LEU A 65 10.55 -6.80 -20.93
N PRO A 66 11.50 -7.45 -21.63
CA PRO A 66 12.91 -7.04 -21.66
C PRO A 66 13.17 -5.68 -22.33
N ARG A 67 12.18 -5.16 -23.08
CA ARG A 67 12.26 -3.81 -23.67
C ARG A 67 11.93 -2.69 -22.68
N LEU A 68 11.25 -3.01 -21.58
CA LEU A 68 10.79 -2.04 -20.59
C LEU A 68 11.56 -2.18 -19.27
N PHE A 69 11.97 -3.39 -18.94
CA PHE A 69 12.60 -3.72 -17.66
C PHE A 69 13.93 -4.44 -17.88
N ASN A 70 14.92 -4.04 -17.09
CA ASN A 70 16.23 -4.68 -17.01
C ASN A 70 16.45 -5.17 -15.57
N ILE A 71 17.10 -6.31 -15.39
CA ILE A 71 17.38 -6.85 -14.05
C ILE A 71 18.25 -5.90 -13.23
N ASP A 72 19.19 -5.20 -13.87
CA ASP A 72 20.12 -4.27 -13.24
C ASP A 72 19.55 -2.87 -12.98
N GLU A 73 18.33 -2.60 -13.46
CA GLU A 73 17.61 -1.33 -13.31
C GLU A 73 16.35 -1.54 -12.46
N PRO A 74 16.44 -1.44 -11.12
CA PRO A 74 15.30 -1.68 -10.25
C PRO A 74 14.09 -0.81 -10.57
N VAL A 75 12.91 -1.41 -10.45
CA VAL A 75 11.63 -0.74 -10.65
C VAL A 75 10.82 -0.84 -9.37
N MET A 76 10.26 0.29 -8.97
CA MET A 76 9.36 0.37 -7.83
C MET A 76 7.91 0.55 -8.32
N PHE A 77 7.04 -0.36 -7.93
CA PHE A 77 5.61 -0.27 -8.16
C PHE A 77 4.96 0.41 -6.96
N MET A 78 4.20 1.46 -7.21
CA MET A 78 3.49 2.21 -6.20
C MET A 78 1.99 2.18 -6.47
N GLY A 79 1.20 2.15 -5.41
CA GLY A 79 -0.26 2.26 -5.45
C GLY A 79 -0.71 3.35 -4.49
N ALA A 80 -1.69 4.15 -4.88
CA ALA A 80 -2.22 5.22 -4.04
C ALA A 80 -3.74 5.33 -4.12
N ASP A 81 -4.37 5.57 -2.97
CA ASP A 81 -5.81 5.75 -2.83
C ASP A 81 -6.13 6.79 -1.74
N VAL A 82 -7.29 7.44 -1.85
CA VAL A 82 -7.84 8.32 -0.84
C VAL A 82 -9.24 7.87 -0.46
N THR A 83 -9.42 7.52 0.81
CA THR A 83 -10.73 7.18 1.36
C THR A 83 -11.35 8.40 2.02
N HIS A 84 -12.57 8.74 1.61
CA HIS A 84 -13.39 9.79 2.22
C HIS A 84 -14.32 9.23 3.30
N PRO A 85 -14.72 10.06 4.28
CA PRO A 85 -15.75 9.70 5.23
C PRO A 85 -17.13 9.55 4.57
N HIS A 86 -18.11 9.05 5.32
CA HIS A 86 -19.47 8.85 4.85
C HIS A 86 -20.06 10.16 4.29
N PRO A 87 -20.95 10.13 3.27
CA PRO A 87 -21.43 11.36 2.64
C PRO A 87 -22.12 12.38 3.54
N LEU A 88 -22.62 11.94 4.70
CA LEU A 88 -23.31 12.75 5.72
C LEU A 88 -22.38 13.19 6.87
N ASP A 89 -21.11 12.86 6.79
CA ASP A 89 -20.09 13.35 7.72
C ASP A 89 -19.42 14.55 7.09
N ASP A 90 -19.52 15.70 7.75
CA ASP A 90 -19.01 16.98 7.24
C ASP A 90 -17.68 17.40 7.91
N SER A 91 -17.11 16.53 8.75
CA SER A 91 -16.01 16.90 9.66
C SER A 91 -14.83 15.93 9.64
N SER A 92 -15.07 14.63 9.44
CA SER A 92 -14.00 13.64 9.49
C SER A 92 -12.98 13.86 8.37
N PRO A 93 -11.68 13.64 8.63
CA PRO A 93 -10.66 13.79 7.61
C PRO A 93 -10.79 12.74 6.50
N SER A 94 -10.22 13.04 5.34
CA SER A 94 -9.92 11.98 4.36
C SER A 94 -8.61 11.30 4.74
N VAL A 95 -8.43 10.05 4.32
CA VAL A 95 -7.21 9.29 4.60
C VAL A 95 -6.56 8.88 3.29
N ALA A 96 -5.34 9.34 3.06
CA ALA A 96 -4.51 8.93 1.94
C ALA A 96 -3.62 7.76 2.35
N ALA A 97 -3.51 6.77 1.46
CA ALA A 97 -2.59 5.65 1.61
C ALA A 97 -1.76 5.50 0.34
N VAL A 98 -0.45 5.35 0.50
CA VAL A 98 0.50 5.07 -0.59
C VAL A 98 1.28 3.82 -0.22
N VAL A 99 1.35 2.86 -1.12
CA VAL A 99 2.14 1.63 -0.98
C VAL A 99 3.26 1.60 -2.00
N GLY A 100 4.37 0.97 -1.64
CA GLY A 100 5.53 0.78 -2.52
C GLY A 100 6.07 -0.65 -2.44
N SER A 101 6.42 -1.23 -3.59
CA SER A 101 7.05 -2.55 -3.65
C SER A 101 8.48 -2.49 -3.13
N MET A 102 8.91 -3.44 -2.30
CA MET A 102 10.21 -3.41 -1.60
C MET A 102 11.19 -4.49 -2.04
N ASN A 103 10.90 -5.20 -3.12
CA ASN A 103 11.82 -6.19 -3.66
C ASN A 103 11.77 -6.21 -5.19
N TRP A 104 12.95 -6.19 -5.81
CA TRP A 104 13.12 -6.31 -7.25
C TRP A 104 13.96 -7.56 -7.57
N PRO A 105 13.63 -8.37 -8.59
CA PRO A 105 12.60 -8.19 -9.63
C PRO A 105 11.22 -8.76 -9.30
N THR A 106 11.02 -9.35 -8.12
CA THR A 106 9.79 -10.08 -7.80
C THR A 106 8.58 -9.16 -7.57
N ALA A 107 8.80 -7.95 -7.04
CA ALA A 107 7.79 -6.91 -6.82
C ALA A 107 6.52 -7.38 -6.09
N ASN A 108 6.68 -8.17 -5.03
CA ASN A 108 5.56 -8.81 -4.32
C ASN A 108 5.50 -8.53 -2.81
N LYS A 109 6.49 -7.81 -2.24
CA LYS A 109 6.45 -7.28 -0.89
C LYS A 109 6.15 -5.80 -0.96
N TYR A 110 5.22 -5.32 -0.15
CA TYR A 110 4.81 -3.91 -0.13
C TYR A 110 4.82 -3.36 1.29
N ILE A 111 5.23 -2.11 1.42
CA ILE A 111 5.08 -1.31 2.64
C ILE A 111 4.13 -0.15 2.33
N SER A 112 3.37 0.28 3.33
CA SER A 112 2.42 1.40 3.25
C SER A 112 2.87 2.60 4.06
N ARG A 113 2.59 3.80 3.56
CA ARG A 113 2.50 5.06 4.31
C ARG A 113 1.07 5.54 4.29
N ILE A 114 0.61 6.10 5.40
CA ILE A 114 -0.77 6.59 5.58
C ILE A 114 -0.72 7.99 6.16
N ARG A 115 -1.59 8.88 5.67
CA ARG A 115 -1.73 10.27 6.13
C ARG A 115 -3.20 10.66 6.25
N SER A 116 -3.51 11.39 7.31
CA SER A 116 -4.79 12.10 7.44
C SER A 116 -4.68 13.41 6.67
N GLN A 117 -5.71 13.77 5.90
CA GLN A 117 -5.77 15.02 5.16
C GLN A 117 -7.16 15.67 5.26
N THR A 118 -7.25 16.90 4.75
CA THR A 118 -8.46 17.73 4.85
C THR A 118 -9.72 16.98 4.39
N HIS A 119 -10.85 17.32 5.00
CA HIS A 119 -12.15 16.74 4.65
C HIS A 119 -12.40 16.79 3.13
N ARG A 120 -12.73 15.63 2.54
CA ARG A 120 -12.99 15.43 1.10
C ARG A 120 -11.93 16.00 0.14
N GLN A 121 -10.68 16.06 0.57
CA GLN A 121 -9.58 16.37 -0.31
C GLN A 121 -9.18 15.11 -1.08
N GLU A 122 -9.23 15.12 -2.41
CA GLU A 122 -8.81 13.98 -3.24
C GLU A 122 -7.30 13.99 -3.50
N ILE A 123 -6.69 15.17 -3.63
CA ILE A 123 -5.25 15.28 -3.93
C ILE A 123 -4.45 14.93 -2.68
N ILE A 124 -3.50 14.02 -2.80
CA ILE A 124 -2.68 13.58 -1.67
C ILE A 124 -1.71 14.70 -1.26
N ALA A 125 -2.01 15.35 -0.15
CA ALA A 125 -1.29 16.55 0.28
C ALA A 125 0.19 16.29 0.59
N ASP A 126 0.48 15.17 1.26
CA ASP A 126 1.80 14.82 1.78
C ASP A 126 2.49 13.76 0.91
N LEU A 127 2.13 13.68 -0.38
CA LEU A 127 2.60 12.63 -1.28
C LEU A 127 4.13 12.62 -1.40
N GLY A 128 4.76 13.79 -1.47
CA GLY A 128 6.21 13.90 -1.60
C GLY A 128 6.94 13.25 -0.43
N ALA A 129 6.52 13.52 0.81
CA ALA A 129 7.13 12.90 2.00
C ALA A 129 6.87 11.40 2.04
N MET A 130 5.65 10.95 1.74
CA MET A 130 5.31 9.53 1.67
C MET A 130 6.16 8.77 0.64
N VAL A 131 6.39 9.38 -0.52
CA VAL A 131 7.25 8.82 -1.58
C VAL A 131 8.71 8.79 -1.15
N GLY A 132 9.23 9.87 -0.54
CA GLY A 132 10.59 9.91 0.00
C GLY A 132 10.84 8.80 1.01
N GLU A 133 9.95 8.64 1.99
CA GLU A 133 10.03 7.56 2.99
C GLU A 133 9.99 6.15 2.36
N LEU A 134 9.23 5.97 1.28
CA LEU A 134 9.18 4.69 0.55
C LEU A 134 10.46 4.45 -0.28
N LEU A 135 11.06 5.51 -0.83
CA LEU A 135 12.33 5.43 -1.54
C LEU A 135 13.48 5.07 -0.59
N ASP A 136 13.47 5.63 0.63
CA ASP A 136 14.42 5.27 1.68
C ASP A 136 14.30 3.79 2.04
N ASP A 137 13.08 3.31 2.33
CA ASP A 137 12.83 1.88 2.60
C ASP A 137 13.29 0.99 1.44
N PHE A 138 13.00 1.39 0.20
CA PHE A 138 13.40 0.66 -1.00
C PHE A 138 14.93 0.56 -1.10
N TYR A 139 15.63 1.65 -0.84
CA TYR A 139 17.10 1.67 -0.85
C TYR A 139 17.68 0.76 0.24
N GLN A 140 17.07 0.71 1.43
CA GLN A 140 17.53 -0.20 2.49
C GLN A 140 17.36 -1.69 2.11
N GLU A 141 16.31 -2.05 1.36
CA GLU A 141 16.02 -3.44 0.99
C GLU A 141 16.72 -3.89 -0.30
N VAL A 142 16.90 -2.98 -1.27
CA VAL A 142 17.42 -3.30 -2.62
C VAL A 142 18.85 -2.80 -2.84
N GLU A 143 19.38 -1.97 -1.93
CA GLU A 143 20.71 -1.32 -2.00
C GLU A 143 20.92 -0.44 -3.25
N LYS A 144 19.82 -0.09 -3.92
CA LYS A 144 19.77 0.77 -5.11
C LYS A 144 18.44 1.52 -5.14
N LEU A 145 18.48 2.77 -5.57
CA LEU A 145 17.26 3.52 -5.88
C LEU A 145 16.62 3.01 -7.17
N PRO A 146 15.29 3.09 -7.32
CA PRO A 146 14.62 2.63 -8.52
C PRO A 146 14.92 3.55 -9.70
N ASN A 147 15.29 2.97 -10.84
CA ASN A 147 15.43 3.68 -12.12
C ASN A 147 14.07 4.11 -12.68
N ARG A 148 13.01 3.43 -12.26
CA ARG A 148 11.64 3.70 -12.71
C ARG A 148 10.65 3.51 -11.58
N ILE A 149 9.72 4.44 -11.47
CA ILE A 149 8.53 4.33 -10.60
C ILE A 149 7.32 4.12 -11.51
N ILE A 150 6.54 3.07 -11.24
CA ILE A 150 5.24 2.84 -11.87
C ILE A 150 4.17 3.11 -10.82
N PHE A 151 3.44 4.22 -10.99
CA PHE A 151 2.50 4.73 -10.01
C PHE A 151 1.05 4.50 -10.45
N PHE A 152 0.32 3.70 -9.70
CA PHE A 152 -1.11 3.44 -9.91
C PHE A 152 -1.94 4.26 -8.91
N ARG A 153 -2.69 5.24 -9.42
CA ARG A 153 -3.58 6.09 -8.62
C ARG A 153 -5.04 5.67 -8.83
N ASP A 154 -5.69 5.15 -7.78
CA ASP A 154 -7.11 4.76 -7.81
C ASP A 154 -8.03 5.98 -7.59
N GLY A 155 -9.34 5.87 -7.82
CA GLY A 155 -10.34 6.82 -7.29
C GLY A 155 -10.43 8.20 -7.96
N VAL A 156 -9.59 8.53 -8.94
CA VAL A 156 -9.59 9.86 -9.56
C VAL A 156 -10.59 9.93 -10.72
N SER A 157 -11.50 10.90 -10.67
CA SER A 157 -12.42 11.17 -11.78
C SER A 157 -11.70 11.84 -12.95
N GLU A 158 -12.21 11.68 -14.19
CA GLU A 158 -11.63 12.32 -15.39
C GLU A 158 -11.47 13.84 -15.23
N THR A 159 -12.41 14.49 -14.54
CA THR A 159 -12.38 15.93 -14.28
C THR A 159 -11.22 16.37 -13.38
N GLN A 160 -10.67 15.45 -12.58
CA GLN A 160 -9.57 15.71 -11.65
C GLN A 160 -8.21 15.27 -12.20
N PHE A 161 -8.15 14.54 -13.31
CA PHE A 161 -6.90 14.00 -13.88
C PHE A 161 -5.84 15.05 -14.10
N HIS A 162 -6.18 16.19 -14.71
CA HIS A 162 -5.19 17.24 -14.96
C HIS A 162 -4.60 17.79 -13.67
N LYS A 163 -5.44 18.00 -12.64
CA LYS A 163 -5.01 18.58 -11.38
C LYS A 163 -4.16 17.59 -10.57
N VAL A 164 -4.60 16.33 -10.50
CA VAL A 164 -3.84 15.24 -9.89
C VAL A 164 -2.50 15.06 -10.60
N LEU A 165 -2.50 14.98 -11.93
CA LEU A 165 -1.28 14.83 -12.70
C LEU A 165 -0.31 16.00 -12.45
N GLN A 166 -0.79 17.23 -12.38
CA GLN A 166 0.09 18.39 -12.18
C GLN A 166 0.67 18.42 -10.77
N GLU A 167 -0.16 18.25 -9.74
CA GLU A 167 0.26 18.37 -8.34
C GLU A 167 1.00 17.11 -7.86
N GLU A 168 0.41 15.92 -8.02
CA GLU A 168 0.98 14.67 -7.50
C GLU A 168 2.26 14.27 -8.25
N LEU A 169 2.32 14.41 -9.58
CA LEU A 169 3.54 14.13 -10.33
C LEU A 169 4.67 15.09 -9.94
N GLN A 170 4.34 16.37 -9.70
CA GLN A 170 5.33 17.33 -9.24
C GLN A 170 5.87 16.92 -7.86
N SER A 171 5.01 16.52 -6.93
CA SER A 171 5.43 16.01 -5.62
C SER A 171 6.33 14.77 -5.72
N ILE A 172 5.98 13.81 -6.58
CA ILE A 172 6.81 12.61 -6.82
C ILE A 172 8.19 13.02 -7.38
N LYS A 173 8.24 13.91 -8.37
CA LYS A 173 9.49 14.38 -8.97
C LYS A 173 10.39 15.10 -7.96
N GLN A 174 9.79 15.93 -7.10
CA GLN A 174 10.50 16.62 -6.05
C GLN A 174 11.10 15.65 -5.04
N ALA A 175 10.34 14.64 -4.60
CA ALA A 175 10.83 13.60 -3.71
C ALA A 175 11.97 12.76 -4.30
N CYS A 176 12.02 12.60 -5.62
CA CYS A 176 13.13 11.91 -6.30
C CYS A 176 14.38 12.78 -6.49
N SER A 177 14.27 14.10 -6.30
CA SER A 177 15.34 15.07 -6.54
C SER A 177 15.99 15.59 -5.25
N SER A 178 15.40 15.29 -4.10
CA SER A 178 15.89 15.59 -2.75
C SER A 178 16.82 14.50 -2.25
#